data_AF-A0A960Z9C4-F1
#
_entry.id   AF-A0A960Z9C4-F1
#
_cell.length_a   1.000
_cell.length_b   1.000
_cell.length_c   1.000
_cell.angle_alpha   90.00
_cell.angle_beta   90.00
_cell.angle_gamma   90.00
#
_symmetry.space_group_name_H-M   'P 1'
#
loop_
_entity.id
_entity.type
_entity.pdbx_description
1 polymer ?
#
loop_
_entity_poly.entity_id
_entity_poly.type
_entity_poly.pdbx_seq_one_letter_code
_entity_poly.pdbx_strand_id
1 'polypeptide(L)'
;MLIFSLIFGFVFLFLVWILFTPIIVYINSANQTYFIKLKGVFKLQIVWIEDKPDIRLTVFFITCPIPKKSKNKDKQKKKEKRKEKKGKKLSPKTITKIKRFIIESIKSFSVIKIKILIDTDDYALNSKLYPLAHSLNTENIQIGINYNGTNEFCIVVKNRIITFIIIALKNIIK
;
A
#
# COMPACT_ATOMS: atom_id res chain seq x y z
N MET A 1 6.68 -17.61 38.02
CA MET A 1 7.58 -18.07 36.95
C MET A 1 6.79 -18.69 35.78
N LEU A 2 6.05 -19.79 35.97
CA LEU A 2 5.28 -20.44 34.90
C LEU A 2 4.28 -19.52 34.17
N ILE A 3 3.51 -18.70 34.90
CA ILE A 3 2.54 -17.76 34.30
C ILE A 3 3.24 -16.73 33.39
N PHE A 4 4.38 -16.18 33.83
CA PHE A 4 5.14 -15.23 33.01
C PHE A 4 5.71 -15.88 31.75
N SER A 5 6.21 -17.11 31.85
CA SER A 5 6.67 -17.88 30.69
C SER A 5 5.54 -18.16 29.71
N LEU A 6 4.33 -18.49 30.19
CA LEU A 6 3.15 -18.70 29.36
C LEU A 6 2.73 -17.42 28.63
N ILE A 7 2.66 -16.30 29.35
CA ILE A 7 2.33 -14.98 28.75
C ILE A 7 3.36 -14.62 27.67
N PHE A 8 4.65 -14.79 27.97
CA PHE A 8 5.71 -14.52 27.01
C PHE A 8 5.60 -15.42 25.76
N GLY A 9 5.36 -16.71 25.95
CA GLY A 9 5.14 -17.65 24.85
C GLY A 9 3.96 -17.25 23.97
N PHE A 10 2.84 -16.84 24.56
CA PHE A 10 1.67 -16.39 23.83
C PHE A 10 1.95 -15.11 23.01
N VAL A 11 2.60 -14.12 23.61
CA VAL A 11 2.97 -12.87 22.92
C VAL A 11 3.94 -13.16 21.77
N PHE A 12 4.92 -14.04 21.98
CA PHE A 12 5.85 -14.46 20.94
C PHE A 12 5.13 -15.12 19.77
N LEU A 13 4.23 -16.06 20.05
CA LEU A 13 3.47 -16.78 19.03
C LEU A 13 2.55 -15.84 18.24
N PHE A 14 1.96 -14.85 18.92
CA PHE A 14 1.18 -13.80 18.29
C PHE A 14 2.01 -12.92 17.34
N LEU A 15 3.23 -12.53 17.73
CA LEU A 15 4.15 -11.78 16.87
C LEU A 15 4.56 -12.59 15.64
N VAL A 16 4.89 -13.87 15.81
CA VAL A 16 5.22 -14.78 14.71
C VAL A 16 4.04 -14.88 13.74
N TRP A 17 2.82 -15.07 14.26
CA TRP A 17 1.61 -15.13 13.43
C TRP A 17 1.37 -13.85 12.60
N ILE A 18 1.60 -12.67 13.19
CA ILE A 18 1.53 -11.39 12.48
C ILE A 18 2.50 -11.34 11.30
N LEU A 19 3.73 -11.85 11.45
CA LEU A 19 4.75 -11.84 10.40
C LEU A 19 4.33 -12.60 9.14
N PHE A 20 3.58 -13.70 9.31
CA PHE A 20 3.10 -14.55 8.21
C PHE A 20 1.75 -14.10 7.65
N THR A 21 1.03 -13.23 8.36
CA THR A 21 -0.28 -12.74 7.93
C THR A 21 -0.13 -11.85 6.69
N PRO A 22 -0.95 -12.04 5.65
CA PRO A 22 -0.85 -11.23 4.44
C PRO A 22 -1.39 -9.82 4.66
N ILE A 23 -0.57 -8.84 4.27
CA ILE A 23 -0.99 -7.46 3.99
C ILE A 23 -1.63 -7.46 2.61
N ILE A 24 -2.86 -6.98 2.52
CA ILE A 24 -3.61 -6.82 1.28
C ILE A 24 -3.75 -5.33 0.98
N VAL A 25 -3.35 -4.93 -0.21
CA VAL A 25 -3.57 -3.59 -0.75
C VAL A 25 -4.66 -3.70 -1.81
N TYR A 26 -5.65 -2.83 -1.69
CA TYR A 26 -6.80 -2.75 -2.57
C TYR A 26 -6.94 -1.33 -3.09
N ILE A 27 -7.01 -1.20 -4.40
CA ILE A 27 -7.15 0.07 -5.12
C ILE A 27 -8.28 -0.16 -6.11
N ASN A 28 -9.32 0.67 -6.05
CA ASN A 28 -10.42 0.65 -7.02
C ASN A 28 -10.84 2.08 -7.33
N SER A 29 -10.61 2.52 -8.57
CA SER A 29 -10.94 3.86 -9.02
C SER A 29 -12.44 4.06 -9.25
N ALA A 30 -13.18 3.02 -9.66
CA ALA A 30 -14.61 3.11 -9.96
C ALA A 30 -15.42 3.50 -8.72
N ASN A 31 -15.12 2.87 -7.59
CA ASN A 31 -15.79 3.12 -6.32
C ASN A 31 -14.97 4.01 -5.37
N GLN A 32 -13.91 4.66 -5.87
CA GLN A 32 -12.97 5.48 -5.10
C GLN A 32 -12.51 4.84 -3.77
N THR A 33 -12.32 3.52 -3.78
CA THR A 33 -12.05 2.73 -2.59
C THR A 33 -10.59 2.31 -2.56
N TYR A 34 -9.87 2.78 -1.54
CA TYR A 34 -8.44 2.52 -1.38
C TYR A 34 -8.16 2.08 0.04
N PHE A 35 -7.62 0.88 0.23
CA PHE A 35 -7.22 0.44 1.57
C PHE A 35 -6.02 -0.50 1.58
N ILE A 36 -5.34 -0.49 2.71
CA ILE A 36 -4.30 -1.45 3.09
C ILE A 36 -4.81 -2.14 4.35
N LYS A 37 -4.85 -3.47 4.36
CA LYS A 37 -5.27 -4.24 5.54
C LYS A 37 -4.30 -5.36 5.86
N LEU A 38 -4.07 -5.58 7.13
CA LEU A 38 -3.52 -6.82 7.66
C LEU A 38 -4.69 -7.59 8.29
N LYS A 39 -5.03 -8.75 7.72
CA LYS A 39 -6.23 -9.50 8.11
C LYS A 39 -6.26 -9.74 9.62
N GLY A 40 -7.31 -9.27 10.29
CA GLY A 40 -7.50 -9.44 11.73
C GLY A 40 -6.74 -8.46 12.64
N VAL A 41 -5.88 -7.59 12.09
CA VAL A 41 -5.05 -6.68 12.89
C VAL A 41 -5.43 -5.22 12.63
N PHE A 42 -5.27 -4.74 11.40
CA PHE A 42 -5.59 -3.35 11.06
C PHE A 42 -6.09 -3.20 9.62
N LYS A 43 -6.81 -2.09 9.38
CA LYS A 43 -7.22 -1.60 8.07
C LYS A 43 -7.02 -0.10 8.03
N LEU A 44 -6.16 0.37 7.15
CA LEU A 44 -6.01 1.78 6.80
C LEU A 44 -6.75 2.01 5.50
N GLN A 45 -7.74 2.90 5.48
CA GLN A 45 -8.54 3.18 4.30
C GLN A 45 -8.67 4.68 4.05
N ILE A 46 -8.74 5.05 2.77
CA ILE A 46 -9.05 6.41 2.32
C ILE A 46 -10.54 6.44 1.99
N VAL A 47 -11.25 7.39 2.56
CA VAL A 47 -12.68 7.66 2.34
C VAL A 47 -12.81 9.09 1.86
N TRP A 48 -13.63 9.33 0.85
CA TRP A 48 -13.93 10.67 0.36
C TRP A 48 -15.15 11.21 1.11
N ILE A 49 -14.99 12.38 1.74
CA ILE A 49 -16.06 13.10 2.43
C ILE A 49 -16.03 14.54 1.91
N GLU A 50 -17.08 14.99 1.24
CA GLU A 50 -17.16 16.33 0.63
C GLU A 50 -15.93 16.66 -0.25
N ASP A 51 -15.58 15.74 -1.15
CA ASP A 51 -14.41 15.84 -2.04
C ASP A 51 -13.04 15.96 -1.35
N LYS A 52 -12.99 15.71 -0.04
CA LYS A 52 -11.74 15.72 0.74
C LYS A 52 -11.38 14.30 1.13
N PRO A 53 -10.11 13.88 0.91
CA PRO A 53 -9.65 12.58 1.39
C PRO A 53 -9.58 12.59 2.92
N ASP A 54 -10.24 11.61 3.54
CA ASP A 54 -10.18 11.30 4.95
C ASP A 54 -9.52 9.93 5.16
N ILE A 55 -8.61 9.85 6.13
CA ILE A 55 -7.86 8.62 6.38
C ILE A 55 -8.40 8.00 7.66
N ARG A 56 -8.98 6.81 7.54
CA ARG A 56 -9.51 6.05 8.66
C ARG A 56 -8.62 4.87 8.98
N LEU A 57 -8.21 4.77 10.24
CA LEU A 57 -7.48 3.63 10.77
C LEU A 57 -8.44 2.78 11.61
N THR A 58 -8.57 1.50 11.28
CA THR A 58 -9.27 0.53 12.11
C THR A 58 -8.26 -0.46 12.67
N VAL A 59 -8.22 -0.66 13.98
CA VAL A 59 -7.34 -1.61 14.68
C VAL A 59 -8.21 -2.52 15.54
N PHE A 60 -8.09 -3.84 15.39
CA PHE A 60 -8.91 -4.83 16.12
C PHE A 60 -10.38 -4.40 16.25
N PHE A 61 -11.01 -4.06 15.12
CA PHE A 61 -12.43 -3.64 15.02
C PHE A 61 -12.78 -2.24 15.56
N ILE A 62 -11.84 -1.50 16.15
CA ILE A 62 -12.04 -0.12 16.61
C ILE A 62 -11.59 0.85 15.51
N THR A 63 -12.50 1.68 15.00
CA THR A 63 -12.18 2.71 14.01
C THR A 63 -11.82 4.02 14.70
N CYS A 64 -10.56 4.43 14.55
CA CYS A 64 -10.04 5.71 14.98
C CYS A 64 -9.96 6.66 13.77
N PRO A 65 -10.74 7.77 13.73
CA PRO A 65 -10.51 8.82 12.77
C PRO A 65 -9.14 9.45 13.05
N ILE A 66 -8.30 9.62 12.03
CA ILE A 66 -7.01 10.27 12.22
C ILE A 66 -7.28 11.79 12.24
N PRO A 67 -7.04 12.48 13.37
CA PRO A 67 -7.35 13.90 13.46
C PRO A 67 -6.55 14.66 12.41
N LYS A 68 -7.27 15.41 11.54
CA LYS A 68 -6.65 16.35 10.61
C LYS A 68 -5.89 17.36 11.47
N LYS A 69 -4.56 17.35 11.42
CA LYS A 69 -3.77 18.39 12.07
C LYS A 69 -4.22 19.72 11.49
N SER A 70 -4.94 20.50 12.30
CA SER A 70 -5.09 21.94 12.07
C SER A 70 -3.68 22.47 11.82
N LYS A 71 -3.46 23.07 10.66
CA LYS A 71 -2.27 23.88 10.42
C LYS A 71 -2.42 25.13 11.30
N ASN A 72 -2.17 25.01 12.60
CA ASN A 72 -1.91 26.17 13.42
C ASN A 72 -0.69 26.87 12.82
N LYS A 73 -0.95 28.03 12.22
CA LYS A 73 0.01 28.94 11.59
C LYS A 73 0.99 29.57 12.60
N ASP A 74 1.06 29.10 13.85
CA ASP A 74 1.88 29.71 14.91
C ASP A 74 3.27 29.10 15.12
N LYS A 75 3.86 28.48 14.08
CA LYS A 75 5.28 28.08 14.11
C LYS A 75 6.19 28.94 13.24
N GLN A 76 5.74 30.13 12.85
CA GLN A 76 6.57 31.07 12.09
C GLN A 76 7.48 31.95 12.95
N LYS A 77 7.31 32.01 14.29
CA LYS A 77 8.15 32.84 15.18
C LYS A 77 9.25 32.11 15.97
N LYS A 78 9.51 30.82 15.72
CA LYS A 78 10.63 30.08 16.36
C LYS A 78 11.66 29.52 15.36
N LYS A 79 11.75 30.14 14.18
CA LYS A 79 12.60 29.70 13.07
C LYS A 79 13.99 30.32 13.00
N GLU A 80 14.36 31.25 13.88
CA GLU A 80 15.64 31.98 13.73
C GLU A 80 16.82 31.46 14.57
N LYS A 81 16.68 30.38 15.36
CA LYS A 81 17.81 29.86 16.16
C LYS A 81 18.05 28.35 16.10
N ARG A 82 17.60 27.67 15.04
CA ARG A 82 18.11 26.32 14.74
C ARG A 82 19.15 26.40 13.65
N LYS A 83 20.41 26.53 14.10
CA LYS A 83 21.62 26.22 13.35
C LYS A 83 21.33 25.18 12.27
N GLU A 84 21.61 25.52 11.02
CA GLU A 84 21.63 24.58 9.91
C GLU A 84 22.50 23.39 10.30
N LYS A 85 21.86 22.30 10.76
CA LYS A 85 22.49 21.00 10.76
C LYS A 85 22.63 20.67 9.28
N LYS A 86 23.81 20.93 8.70
CA LYS A 86 24.23 20.38 7.40
C LYS A 86 23.83 18.90 7.42
N GLY A 87 22.77 18.56 6.70
CA GLY A 87 22.28 17.19 6.64
C GLY A 87 23.41 16.33 6.12
N LYS A 88 23.84 15.33 6.91
CA LYS A 88 24.83 14.35 6.44
C LYS A 88 24.29 13.77 5.13
N LYS A 89 24.93 14.09 4.00
CA LYS A 89 24.57 13.51 2.71
C LYS A 89 24.73 12.00 2.83
N LEU A 90 23.69 11.26 2.48
CA LEU A 90 23.72 9.80 2.45
C LEU A 90 24.84 9.35 1.52
N SER A 91 25.59 8.33 1.92
CA SER A 91 26.65 7.79 1.07
C SER A 91 26.03 7.20 -0.22
N PRO A 92 26.73 7.23 -1.36
CA PRO A 92 26.25 6.61 -2.60
C PRO A 92 25.89 5.13 -2.41
N LYS A 93 26.67 4.41 -1.58
CA LYS A 93 26.41 3.01 -1.22
C LYS A 93 25.07 2.85 -0.49
N THR A 94 24.74 3.75 0.44
CA THR A 94 23.47 3.75 1.16
C THR A 94 22.28 3.99 0.22
N ILE A 95 22.42 4.93 -0.73
CA ILE A 95 21.38 5.23 -1.72
C ILE A 95 21.10 4.01 -2.59
N THR A 96 22.15 3.33 -3.07
CA THR A 96 22.01 2.11 -3.87
C THR A 96 21.32 0.99 -3.10
N LYS A 97 21.65 0.80 -1.81
CA LYS A 97 20.96 -0.19 -0.95
C LYS A 97 19.48 0.11 -0.78
N ILE A 98 19.13 1.38 -0.55
CA ILE A 98 17.72 1.82 -0.43
C ILE A 98 16.97 1.57 -1.75
N LYS A 99 17.55 1.97 -2.89
CA LYS A 99 16.95 1.75 -4.20
C LYS A 99 16.69 0.27 -4.45
N ARG A 100 17.66 -0.59 -4.14
CA ARG A 100 17.53 -2.04 -4.26
C ARG A 100 16.43 -2.59 -3.37
N PHE A 101 16.40 -2.19 -2.10
CA PHE A 101 15.34 -2.56 -1.16
C PHE A 101 13.95 -2.19 -1.68
N ILE A 102 13.77 -0.97 -2.19
CA ILE A 102 12.48 -0.49 -2.73
C ILE A 102 12.07 -1.34 -3.95
N ILE A 103 12.96 -1.54 -4.91
CA ILE A 103 12.66 -2.31 -6.13
C ILE A 103 12.31 -3.76 -5.78
N GLU A 104 13.10 -4.41 -4.92
CA GLU A 104 12.85 -5.79 -4.49
C GLU A 104 11.53 -5.87 -3.70
N SER A 105 11.23 -4.88 -2.86
CA SER A 105 9.97 -4.80 -2.10
C SER A 105 8.76 -4.69 -3.02
N ILE A 106 8.80 -3.82 -4.04
CA ILE A 106 7.70 -3.67 -5.01
C ILE A 106 7.51 -4.97 -5.80
N LYS A 107 8.59 -5.60 -6.26
CA LYS A 107 8.53 -6.88 -6.99
C LYS A 107 8.00 -8.05 -6.16
N SER A 108 8.10 -7.97 -4.84
CA SER A 108 7.68 -9.05 -3.96
C SER A 108 6.15 -9.13 -3.73
N PHE A 109 5.40 -8.14 -4.19
CA PHE A 109 3.94 -8.19 -4.13
C PHE A 109 3.41 -9.21 -5.14
N SER A 110 2.53 -10.10 -4.65
CA SER A 110 1.77 -11.01 -5.50
C SER A 110 0.46 -10.35 -5.89
N VAL A 111 0.18 -10.30 -7.18
CA VAL A 111 -1.13 -9.86 -7.70
C VAL A 111 -2.17 -10.94 -7.40
N ILE A 112 -3.26 -10.56 -6.74
CA ILE A 112 -4.44 -11.41 -6.55
C ILE A 112 -5.41 -11.21 -7.71
N LYS A 113 -5.70 -9.95 -8.03
CA LYS A 113 -6.68 -9.61 -9.06
C LYS A 113 -6.34 -8.27 -9.72
N ILE A 114 -6.48 -8.19 -11.03
CA ILE A 114 -6.46 -6.96 -11.82
C ILE A 114 -7.77 -6.90 -12.60
N LYS A 115 -8.46 -5.77 -12.55
CA LYS A 115 -9.57 -5.43 -13.43
C LYS A 115 -9.32 -4.05 -14.04
N ILE A 116 -9.36 -3.97 -15.36
CA ILE A 116 -9.15 -2.74 -16.13
C ILE A 116 -10.34 -2.60 -17.08
N LEU A 117 -10.96 -1.43 -17.09
CA LEU A 117 -11.94 -1.04 -18.10
C LEU A 117 -11.37 0.17 -18.84
N ILE A 118 -11.17 0.03 -20.15
CA ILE A 118 -10.51 1.05 -20.98
C ILE A 118 -11.53 1.64 -21.96
N ASP A 119 -11.51 2.95 -22.08
CA ASP A 119 -12.07 3.70 -23.20
C ASP A 119 -11.01 4.69 -23.71
N THR A 120 -10.78 4.70 -25.01
CA THR A 120 -9.81 5.57 -25.67
C THR A 120 -10.46 6.74 -26.41
N ASP A 121 -11.77 6.92 -26.28
CA ASP A 121 -12.58 7.93 -26.99
C ASP A 121 -12.55 7.77 -28.53
N ASP A 122 -11.97 6.67 -29.04
CA ASP A 122 -11.94 6.29 -30.45
C ASP A 122 -12.59 4.91 -30.63
N TYR A 123 -13.74 4.90 -31.30
CA TYR A 123 -14.49 3.68 -31.61
C TYR A 123 -13.67 2.66 -32.41
N ALA A 124 -12.83 3.12 -33.36
CA ALA A 124 -12.03 2.23 -34.19
C ALA A 124 -10.89 1.61 -33.38
N LEU A 125 -10.27 2.38 -32.47
CA LEU A 125 -9.24 1.86 -31.57
C LEU A 125 -9.82 0.89 -30.54
N ASN A 126 -10.91 1.26 -29.88
CA ASN A 126 -11.62 0.40 -28.91
C ASN A 126 -12.00 -0.95 -29.54
N SER A 127 -12.52 -0.93 -30.78
CA SER A 127 -12.89 -2.16 -31.50
C SER A 127 -11.68 -3.05 -31.83
N LYS A 128 -10.51 -2.47 -32.10
CA LYS A 128 -9.25 -3.21 -32.29
C LYS A 128 -8.70 -3.76 -30.98
N LEU A 129 -8.89 -3.05 -29.87
CA LEU A 129 -8.45 -3.48 -28.54
C LEU A 129 -9.33 -4.60 -27.97
N TYR A 130 -10.60 -4.69 -28.38
CA TYR A 130 -11.53 -5.70 -27.88
C TYR A 130 -11.02 -7.14 -27.98
N PRO A 131 -10.57 -7.65 -29.14
CA PRO A 131 -10.05 -9.02 -29.24
C PRO A 131 -8.77 -9.21 -28.41
N LEU A 132 -7.90 -8.19 -28.32
CA LEU A 132 -6.70 -8.24 -27.50
C LEU A 132 -7.04 -8.32 -26.00
N ALA A 133 -7.98 -7.50 -25.54
CA ALA A 133 -8.47 -7.52 -24.17
C ALA A 133 -9.09 -8.86 -23.80
N HIS A 134 -9.91 -9.42 -24.69
CA HIS A 134 -10.52 -10.73 -24.48
C HIS A 134 -9.48 -11.85 -24.39
N SER A 135 -8.45 -11.83 -25.26
CA SER A 135 -7.37 -12.84 -25.25
C SER A 135 -6.47 -12.78 -24.02
N LEU A 136 -6.35 -11.63 -23.35
CA LEU A 136 -5.53 -11.45 -22.15
C LEU A 136 -6.27 -11.77 -20.85
N ASN A 137 -7.57 -12.08 -20.94
CA ASN A 137 -8.39 -12.38 -19.76
C ASN A 137 -8.04 -13.75 -19.17
N THR A 138 -7.86 -13.76 -17.86
CA THR A 138 -7.63 -14.96 -17.04
C THR A 138 -8.46 -14.87 -15.76
N GLU A 139 -8.43 -15.89 -14.91
CA GLU A 139 -9.12 -15.86 -13.61
C GLU A 139 -8.76 -14.61 -12.77
N ASN A 140 -7.50 -14.19 -12.82
CA ASN A 140 -6.96 -13.09 -12.01
C ASN A 140 -6.81 -11.77 -12.78
N ILE A 141 -6.97 -11.76 -14.11
CA ILE A 141 -6.80 -10.58 -14.97
C ILE A 141 -8.07 -10.40 -15.81
N GLN A 142 -8.73 -9.26 -15.64
CA GLN A 142 -9.94 -8.91 -16.37
C GLN A 142 -9.73 -7.56 -17.05
N ILE A 143 -9.70 -7.55 -18.37
CA ILE A 143 -9.57 -6.38 -19.23
C ILE A 143 -10.85 -6.29 -20.05
N GLY A 144 -11.53 -5.15 -19.94
CA GLY A 144 -12.70 -4.81 -20.72
C GLY A 144 -12.45 -3.54 -21.51
N ILE A 145 -13.06 -3.47 -22.68
CA ILE A 145 -13.16 -2.24 -23.47
C ILE A 145 -14.61 -1.76 -23.39
N ASN A 146 -14.81 -0.46 -23.24
CA ASN A 146 -16.13 0.16 -23.29
C ASN A 146 -16.16 1.29 -24.34
N TYR A 147 -17.34 1.89 -24.51
CA TYR A 147 -17.60 2.98 -25.45
C TYR A 147 -18.38 4.11 -24.75
N ASN A 148 -18.26 4.20 -23.42
CA ASN A 148 -19.05 5.08 -22.57
C ASN A 148 -18.22 6.27 -22.03
N GLY A 149 -16.96 6.41 -22.47
CA GLY A 149 -16.01 7.41 -21.98
C GLY A 149 -15.49 7.13 -20.57
N THR A 150 -15.57 5.88 -20.10
CA THR A 150 -15.22 5.53 -18.71
C THR A 150 -13.93 4.73 -18.63
N ASN A 151 -13.04 5.10 -17.72
CA ASN A 151 -11.81 4.37 -17.44
C ASN A 151 -11.80 3.90 -15.98
N GLU A 152 -11.78 2.58 -15.78
CA GLU A 152 -11.77 1.97 -14.44
C GLU A 152 -10.51 1.13 -14.23
N PHE A 153 -9.97 1.22 -13.03
CA PHE A 153 -8.81 0.46 -12.61
C PHE A 153 -9.04 -0.11 -11.22
N CYS A 154 -8.91 -1.42 -11.10
CA CYS A 154 -8.98 -2.13 -9.84
C CYS A 154 -7.82 -3.12 -9.74
N ILE A 155 -7.07 -3.03 -8.66
CA ILE A 155 -5.97 -3.95 -8.38
C ILE A 155 -6.00 -4.38 -6.92
N VAL A 156 -5.79 -5.68 -6.73
CA VAL A 156 -5.65 -6.31 -5.44
C VAL A 156 -4.31 -7.00 -5.42
N VAL A 157 -3.41 -6.55 -4.56
CA VAL A 157 -2.11 -7.19 -4.34
C VAL A 157 -1.98 -7.62 -2.89
N LYS A 158 -1.21 -8.67 -2.66
CA LYS A 158 -0.85 -9.14 -1.32
C LYS A 158 0.66 -9.24 -1.15
N ASN A 159 1.10 -9.06 0.08
CA ASN A 159 2.46 -9.39 0.51
C ASN A 159 2.42 -9.84 1.98
N ARG A 160 3.52 -10.37 2.51
CA ARG A 160 3.66 -10.73 3.93
C ARG A 160 4.72 -9.84 4.57
N ILE A 161 4.58 -9.57 5.86
CA ILE A 161 5.55 -8.74 6.60
C ILE A 161 6.93 -9.40 6.58
N ILE A 162 6.99 -10.72 6.72
CA ILE A 162 8.24 -11.48 6.70
C ILE A 162 9.03 -11.28 5.39
N THR A 163 8.36 -11.04 4.27
CA THR A 163 9.02 -10.80 2.98
C THR A 163 9.88 -9.54 3.02
N PHE A 164 9.37 -8.44 3.60
CA PHE A 164 10.13 -7.20 3.73
C PHE A 164 11.35 -7.38 4.66
N ILE A 165 11.20 -8.18 5.72
CA ILE A 165 12.31 -8.50 6.64
C ILE A 165 13.39 -9.27 5.90
N ILE A 166 13.04 -10.30 5.13
CA ILE A 166 13.99 -11.09 4.34
C ILE A 166 14.73 -10.20 3.33
N ILE A 167 14.01 -9.32 2.63
CA ILE A 167 14.61 -8.38 1.67
C ILE A 167 15.55 -7.39 2.38
N ALA A 168 15.18 -6.89 3.56
CA ALA A 168 16.04 -6.01 4.35
C ALA A 168 17.32 -6.72 4.79
N LEU A 169 17.22 -7.94 5.33
CA LEU A 169 18.36 -8.76 5.74
C LEU A 169 19.32 -9.02 4.57
N LYS A 170 18.79 -9.37 3.40
CA LYS A 170 19.58 -9.59 2.19
C LYS A 170 20.37 -8.35 1.74
N ASN A 171 19.80 -7.15 1.94
CA ASN A 171 20.46 -5.87 1.60
C ASN A 171 21.48 -5.41 2.66
N ILE A 172 21.40 -5.91 3.88
CA ILE A 172 22.38 -5.65 4.94
C ILE A 172 23.62 -6.54 4.74
N ILE A 173 23.40 -7.82 4.44
CA ILE A 173 24.48 -8.83 4.31
C ILE A 173 25.32 -8.62 3.04
N LYS A 174 24.75 -8.06 1.97
CA LYS A 174 25.47 -7.67 0.74
C LYS A 174 26.02 -6.24 0.81
#